data_AF-A0A7V8BP51-F1
#
_entry.id   AF-A0A7V8BP51-F1
#
_cell.length_a   1.000
_cell.length_b   1.000
_cell.length_c   1.000
_cell.angle_alpha   90.00
_cell.angle_beta   90.00
_cell.angle_gamma   90.00
#
_symmetry.space_group_name_H-M   'P 1'
#
loop_
_entity.id
_entity.type
_entity.pdbx_description
1 polymer ?
#
loop_
_entity_poly.entity_id
_entity_poly.type
_entity_poly.pdbx_seq_one_letter_code
_entity_poly.pdbx_strand_id
1 'polypeptide(L)'
;MSILPRENVTKNLLDDTASIEKKKKRKKVLFWSVISVIAMTIIFGNYGAYQMVVIKRQKMNLENEIAQLKKDQAHLLKNRERIKNDLTYIEKVAREKYSMVKPGEHVYQVIPKNKETKK
;
A
#
# COMPACT_ATOMS: atom_id res chain seq x y z
N MET A 1 40.65 -62.77 -48.25
CA MET A 1 40.10 -61.42 -47.98
C MET A 1 38.93 -61.59 -47.03
N SER A 2 39.19 -61.69 -45.72
CA SER A 2 38.17 -61.94 -44.70
C SER A 2 37.57 -60.61 -44.24
N ILE A 3 36.29 -60.44 -44.52
CA ILE A 3 35.49 -59.25 -44.23
C ILE A 3 35.32 -59.13 -42.72
N LEU A 4 35.63 -57.96 -42.15
CA LEU A 4 35.48 -57.70 -40.72
C LEU A 4 34.04 -57.92 -40.24
N PRO A 5 33.82 -58.46 -39.03
CA PRO A 5 32.49 -58.75 -38.51
C PRO A 5 31.71 -57.44 -38.30
N ARG A 6 30.65 -57.27 -39.11
CA ARG A 6 29.75 -56.09 -39.14
C ARG A 6 29.05 -55.78 -37.81
N GLU A 7 29.00 -56.74 -36.89
CA GLU A 7 28.25 -56.65 -35.63
C GLU A 7 28.86 -55.66 -34.62
N ASN A 8 30.18 -55.53 -34.57
CA ASN A 8 30.83 -54.64 -33.60
C ASN A 8 30.76 -53.16 -34.01
N VAL A 9 30.71 -52.90 -35.32
CA VAL A 9 30.60 -51.54 -35.87
C VAL A 9 29.22 -50.95 -35.59
N THR A 10 28.16 -51.75 -35.69
CA THR A 10 26.78 -51.28 -35.44
C THR A 10 26.52 -50.99 -33.97
N LYS A 11 27.05 -51.81 -33.04
CA LYS A 11 26.90 -51.58 -31.59
C LYS A 11 27.51 -50.24 -31.15
N ASN A 12 28.73 -49.93 -31.59
CA ASN A 12 29.38 -48.65 -31.28
C ASN A 12 28.60 -47.44 -31.82
N LEU A 13 28.03 -47.54 -33.03
CA LEU A 13 27.23 -46.46 -33.63
C LEU A 13 25.91 -46.21 -32.85
N LEU A 14 25.28 -47.27 -32.33
CA LEU A 14 24.08 -47.14 -31.50
C LEU A 14 24.40 -46.54 -30.12
N ASP A 15 25.52 -46.92 -29.51
CA ASP A 15 25.96 -46.39 -28.22
C ASP A 15 26.40 -44.91 -28.30
N ASP A 16 27.04 -44.52 -29.41
CA ASP A 16 27.42 -43.13 -29.67
C ASP A 16 26.19 -42.22 -29.87
N THR A 17 25.20 -42.68 -30.63
CA THR A 17 23.95 -41.94 -30.84
C THR A 17 23.13 -41.82 -29.54
N ALA A 18 23.06 -42.88 -28.73
CA ALA A 18 22.41 -42.85 -27.43
C ALA A 18 23.11 -41.88 -26.45
N SER A 19 24.44 -41.82 -26.49
CA SER A 19 25.24 -40.89 -25.68
C SER A 19 25.07 -39.43 -26.10
N ILE A 20 24.96 -39.17 -27.41
CA ILE A 20 24.66 -37.84 -27.96
C ILE A 20 23.24 -37.40 -27.58
N GLU A 21 22.25 -38.28 -27.65
CA GLU A 21 20.87 -37.97 -27.27
C GLU A 21 20.74 -37.67 -25.78
N LYS A 22 21.40 -38.46 -24.92
CA LYS A 22 21.48 -38.23 -23.46
C LYS A 22 22.16 -36.88 -23.15
N LYS A 23 23.27 -36.55 -23.82
CA LYS A 23 23.95 -35.24 -23.66
C LYS A 23 23.07 -34.09 -24.13
N LYS A 24 22.32 -34.25 -25.23
CA LYS A 24 21.39 -33.24 -25.78
C LYS A 24 20.19 -33.01 -24.84
N LYS A 25 19.62 -34.07 -24.26
CA LYS A 25 18.54 -33.98 -23.26
C LYS A 25 19.01 -33.26 -21.98
N ARG A 26 20.20 -33.58 -21.46
CA ARG A 26 20.77 -32.89 -20.29
C ARG A 26 21.01 -31.40 -20.56
N LYS A 27 21.56 -31.04 -21.73
CA LYS A 27 21.73 -29.63 -22.13
C LYS A 27 20.40 -28.89 -22.25
N LYS A 28 19.35 -29.52 -22.80
CA LYS A 28 18.00 -28.94 -22.85
C LYS A 28 17.43 -28.72 -21.45
N VAL A 29 17.53 -29.69 -20.55
CA VAL A 29 17.04 -29.54 -19.16
C VAL A 29 17.79 -28.42 -18.44
N LEU A 30 19.11 -28.33 -18.60
CA LEU A 30 19.91 -27.24 -18.02
C LEU A 30 19.47 -25.87 -18.56
N PHE A 31 19.23 -25.79 -19.87
CA PHE A 31 18.76 -24.56 -20.52
C PHE A 31 17.38 -24.12 -19.99
N TRP A 32 16.43 -25.05 -19.91
CA TRP A 32 15.10 -24.78 -19.34
C TRP A 32 15.16 -24.41 -17.85
N SER A 33 16.06 -25.05 -17.09
CA SER A 33 16.30 -24.72 -15.68
C SER A 33 16.77 -23.27 -15.50
N VAL A 34 17.72 -22.81 -16.32
CA VAL A 34 18.22 -21.42 -16.23
C VAL A 34 17.13 -20.42 -16.60
N ILE A 35 16.36 -20.69 -17.65
CA ILE A 35 15.22 -19.84 -18.04
C ILE A 35 14.17 -19.78 -16.93
N SER A 36 13.88 -20.90 -16.28
CA SER A 36 12.92 -20.95 -15.18
C SER A 36 13.36 -20.09 -13.99
N VAL A 37 14.65 -20.12 -13.62
CA VAL A 37 15.20 -19.28 -12.55
C VAL A 37 15.09 -17.79 -12.93
N ILE A 38 15.44 -17.43 -14.17
CA ILE A 38 15.32 -16.05 -14.66
C ILE A 38 13.85 -15.58 -14.62
N ALA A 39 12.92 -16.39 -15.12
CA ALA A 39 11.49 -16.07 -15.08
C ALA A 39 10.99 -15.89 -13.64
N MET A 40 11.44 -16.74 -12.71
CA MET A 40 11.08 -16.64 -11.30
C MET A 40 11.64 -15.36 -10.66
N THR A 41 12.86 -14.94 -11.02
CA THR A 41 13.42 -13.65 -10.57
C THR A 41 12.73 -12.44 -11.20
N ILE A 42 12.12 -12.56 -12.38
CA ILE A 42 11.34 -11.45 -12.97
C ILE A 42 9.98 -11.31 -12.26
N ILE A 43 9.38 -12.41 -11.85
CA ILE A 43 8.09 -12.43 -11.13
C ILE A 43 8.25 -12.04 -9.66
N PHE A 44 9.26 -12.60 -8.98
CA PHE A 44 9.51 -12.43 -7.54
C PHE A 44 10.63 -11.45 -7.19
N GLY A 45 11.46 -11.04 -8.14
CA GLY A 45 12.57 -10.11 -7.87
C GLY A 45 12.07 -8.70 -7.61
N ASN A 46 12.88 -7.97 -6.84
CA ASN A 46 12.60 -6.64 -6.28
C ASN A 46 12.12 -5.54 -7.25
N TYR A 47 12.07 -5.80 -8.57
CA TYR A 47 11.61 -4.88 -9.61
C TYR A 47 10.43 -5.42 -10.44
N GLY A 48 9.80 -6.52 -10.01
CA GLY A 48 8.66 -7.13 -10.69
C GLY A 48 7.37 -6.29 -10.60
N ALA A 49 6.43 -6.56 -11.52
CA ALA A 49 5.15 -5.86 -11.69
C ALA A 49 4.34 -5.62 -10.40
N TYR A 50 4.57 -6.46 -9.38
CA TYR A 50 4.00 -6.30 -8.04
C TYR A 50 4.33 -4.94 -7.40
N GLN A 51 5.59 -4.51 -7.47
CA GLN A 51 6.00 -3.24 -6.87
C GLN A 51 5.34 -2.04 -7.56
N MET A 52 5.09 -2.15 -8.87
CA MET A 52 4.38 -1.12 -9.62
C MET A 52 2.91 -0.99 -9.19
N VAL A 53 2.25 -2.10 -8.83
CA VAL A 53 0.89 -2.07 -8.30
C VAL A 53 0.86 -1.46 -6.90
N VAL A 54 1.83 -1.80 -6.05
CA VAL A 54 1.94 -1.25 -4.69
C VAL A 54 2.18 0.26 -4.73
N ILE A 55 3.14 0.72 -5.55
CA ILE A 55 3.47 2.14 -5.70
C ILE A 55 2.27 2.93 -6.26
N LYS A 56 1.53 2.37 -7.23
CA LYS A 56 0.30 3.00 -7.75
C LYS A 56 -0.77 3.16 -6.67
N ARG A 57 -0.97 2.14 -5.83
CA ARG A 57 -1.94 2.21 -4.72
C ARG A 57 -1.53 3.24 -3.67
N GLN A 58 -0.25 3.29 -3.31
CA GLN A 58 0.28 4.28 -2.36
C GLN A 58 0.09 5.70 -2.88
N LYS A 59 0.41 5.94 -4.16
CA LYS A 59 0.22 7.26 -4.79
C LYS A 59 -1.24 7.71 -4.75
N MET A 60 -2.17 6.82 -5.08
CA MET A 60 -3.61 7.12 -5.06
C MET A 60 -4.13 7.42 -3.65
N ASN A 61 -3.64 6.70 -2.63
CA ASN A 61 -4.02 6.97 -1.24
C ASN A 61 -3.51 8.34 -0.77
N LEU A 62 -2.25 8.67 -1.07
CA LEU A 62 -1.67 9.98 -0.73
C LEU A 62 -2.41 11.12 -1.44
N GLU A 63 -2.76 10.96 -2.72
CA GLU A 63 -3.52 11.97 -3.46
C GLU A 63 -4.92 12.19 -2.86
N ASN A 64 -5.60 11.13 -2.43
CA ASN A 64 -6.88 11.22 -1.75
C ASN A 64 -6.76 11.91 -0.38
N GLU A 65 -5.72 11.61 0.38
CA GLU A 65 -5.45 12.25 1.67
C GLU A 65 -5.18 13.74 1.51
N ILE A 66 -4.37 14.13 0.51
CA ILE A 66 -4.12 15.53 0.16
C ILE A 66 -5.44 16.23 -0.25
N ALA A 67 -6.30 15.56 -1.01
CA ALA A 67 -7.58 16.13 -1.42
C ALA A 67 -8.52 16.35 -0.22
N GLN A 68 -8.58 15.40 0.71
CA GLN A 68 -9.36 15.54 1.95
C GLN A 68 -8.82 16.68 2.81
N LEU A 69 -7.51 16.72 3.06
CA LEU A 69 -6.87 17.79 3.85
C LEU A 69 -7.09 19.18 3.25
N LYS A 70 -7.03 19.32 1.91
CA LYS A 70 -7.35 20.59 1.23
C LYS A 70 -8.81 21.00 1.42
N LYS A 71 -9.73 20.04 1.37
CA LYS A 71 -11.16 20.30 1.60
C LYS A 71 -11.42 20.75 3.03
N ASP A 72 -10.78 20.11 4.00
CA ASP A 72 -10.88 20.47 5.41
C ASP A 72 -10.26 21.84 5.69
N GLN A 73 -9.11 22.15 5.08
CA GLN A 73 -8.50 23.47 5.15
C GLN A 73 -9.45 24.55 4.60
N ALA A 74 -10.07 24.32 3.45
CA ALA A 74 -11.03 25.26 2.87
C ALA A 74 -12.26 25.46 3.77
N HIS A 75 -12.76 24.39 4.39
CA HIS A 75 -13.87 24.46 5.34
C HIS A 75 -13.49 25.24 6.62
N LEU A 76 -12.31 24.97 7.18
CA LEU A 76 -11.79 25.66 8.35
C LEU A 76 -11.52 27.14 8.07
N LEU A 77 -10.98 27.49 6.90
CA LEU A 77 -10.78 28.88 6.49
C LEU A 77 -12.11 29.62 6.34
N LYS A 78 -13.11 29.00 5.71
CA LYS A 78 -14.47 29.56 5.61
C LYS A 78 -15.11 29.76 6.98
N ASN A 79 -14.91 28.84 7.91
CA ASN A 79 -15.38 28.98 9.29
C ASN A 79 -14.63 30.08 10.04
N ARG A 80 -13.32 30.20 9.83
CA ARG A 80 -12.50 31.28 10.40
C ARG A 80 -12.93 32.64 9.87
N GLU A 81 -13.21 32.79 8.58
CA GLU A 81 -13.72 34.03 8.00
C GLU A 81 -15.09 34.39 8.56
N ARG A 82 -15.99 33.41 8.70
CA ARG A 82 -17.29 33.61 9.36
C ARG A 82 -17.16 34.07 10.81
N ILE A 83 -16.20 33.52 11.56
CA ILE A 83 -15.92 33.95 12.93
C ILE A 83 -15.31 35.35 12.94
N LYS A 84 -14.35 35.63 12.06
CA LYS A 84 -13.58 36.88 12.05
C LYS A 84 -14.40 38.09 11.59
N ASN A 85 -15.34 37.88 10.69
CA ASN A 85 -16.11 38.97 10.08
C ASN A 85 -17.40 39.31 10.84
N ASP A 86 -17.73 38.58 11.91
CA ASP A 86 -18.99 38.78 12.64
C ASP A 86 -18.75 38.75 14.16
N LEU A 87 -18.55 39.94 14.75
CA LEU A 87 -18.36 40.14 16.19
C LEU A 87 -19.50 39.54 17.02
N THR A 88 -20.71 39.56 16.48
CA THR A 88 -21.91 38.98 17.10
C THR A 88 -21.86 37.46 17.20
N TYR A 89 -21.20 36.78 16.25
CA TYR A 89 -20.98 35.33 16.32
C TYR A 89 -19.91 34.96 17.37
N ILE A 90 -18.84 35.75 17.49
CA ILE A 90 -17.81 35.56 18.53
C ILE A 90 -18.42 35.70 19.93
N GLU A 91 -19.24 36.74 20.15
CA GLU A 91 -19.92 36.96 21.42
C GLU A 91 -20.88 35.80 21.77
N LYS A 92 -21.60 35.28 20.77
CA LYS A 92 -22.46 34.09 20.94
C LYS A 92 -21.67 32.85 21.35
N VAL A 93 -20.57 32.53 20.66
CA VAL A 93 -19.73 31.36 20.98
C VAL A 93 -19.05 31.50 22.35
N ALA A 94 -18.58 32.70 22.68
CA ALA A 94 -17.97 33.00 23.97
C ALA A 94 -18.96 32.78 25.13
N ARG A 95 -20.22 33.21 24.97
CA ARG A 95 -21.28 33.01 25.97
C ARG A 95 -21.79 31.57 26.05
N GLU A 96 -22.07 30.93 24.91
CA GLU A 96 -22.69 29.60 24.88
C GLU A 96 -21.71 28.46 25.19
N LYS A 97 -20.48 28.54 24.66
CA LYS A 97 -19.51 27.43 24.73
C LYS A 97 -18.49 27.58 25.85
N TYR A 98 -18.18 28.81 26.23
CA TYR A 98 -17.13 29.11 27.21
C TYR A 98 -17.64 29.88 28.43
N SER A 99 -18.94 30.20 28.48
CA SER A 99 -19.57 31.00 29.55
C SER A 99 -18.81 32.29 29.89
N MET A 100 -18.12 32.87 28.90
CA MET A 100 -17.35 34.09 29.06
C MET A 100 -18.29 35.29 29.17
N VAL A 101 -17.99 36.17 30.13
CA VAL A 101 -18.75 37.40 30.44
C VAL A 101 -17.85 38.62 30.34
N LYS A 102 -18.44 39.79 30.05
CA LYS A 102 -17.68 41.04 30.02
C LYS A 102 -17.18 41.38 31.44
N PRO A 103 -16.02 42.06 31.58
CA PRO A 103 -15.54 42.50 32.89
C PRO A 103 -16.60 43.41 33.54
N GLY A 104 -17.25 42.89 34.59
CA GLY A 104 -18.38 43.55 35.29
C GLY A 104 -19.72 42.80 35.27
N GLU A 105 -19.85 41.67 34.57
CA GLU A 105 -21.07 40.85 34.53
C GLU A 105 -20.93 39.56 35.38
N HIS A 106 -21.97 39.16 36.11
CA HIS A 106 -21.99 37.95 36.96
C HIS A 106 -22.76 36.80 36.28
N VAL A 107 -22.13 35.61 36.18
CA VAL A 107 -22.77 34.39 35.64
C VAL A 107 -23.55 33.69 36.75
N TYR A 108 -24.86 33.51 36.55
CA TYR A 108 -25.71 32.72 37.44
C TYR A 108 -25.97 31.35 36.82
N GLN A 109 -25.35 30.30 37.38
CA GLN A 109 -25.64 28.93 37.01
C GLN A 109 -26.76 28.40 37.91
N VAL A 110 -27.90 28.05 37.33
CA VAL A 110 -29.05 27.53 38.09
C VAL A 110 -28.74 26.10 38.52
N ILE A 111 -28.28 25.93 39.77
CA ILE A 111 -28.13 24.61 40.38
C ILE A 111 -29.51 24.19 40.91
N PRO A 112 -30.11 23.08 40.43
CA PRO A 112 -31.34 22.59 41.00
C PRO A 112 -31.11 22.20 42.45
N LYS A 113 -31.87 22.83 43.38
CA LYS A 113 -31.82 22.56 44.82
C LYS A 113 -32.30 21.13 45.08
N ASN A 114 -31.39 20.16 45.04
CA ASN A 114 -31.68 18.84 45.58
C ASN A 114 -31.85 18.98 47.09
N LYS A 115 -32.98 18.46 47.56
CA LYS A 115 -33.55 18.64 48.88
C LYS A 115 -32.59 18.16 49.96
N GLU A 116 -32.43 18.99 50.97
CA GLU A 116 -31.86 18.67 52.27
C GLU A 116 -32.37 17.32 52.76
N THR A 117 -31.51 16.30 52.75
CA THR A 117 -31.73 15.09 53.53
C THR A 117 -31.18 15.39 54.93
N LYS A 118 -32.12 15.63 55.86
CA LYS A 118 -31.88 15.77 57.29
C LYS A 118 -31.02 14.61 57.81
N LYS A 119 -30.06 14.98 58.64
CA LYS A 119 -29.26 14.11 59.51
C LYS A 119 -30.13 13.52 60.62
#